data_AF-A0A6I0ETC4-F1
#
_entry.id   AF-A0A6I0ETC4-F1
#
_cell.length_a   1.000
_cell.length_b   1.000
_cell.length_c   1.000
_cell.angle_alpha   90.00
_cell.angle_beta   90.00
_cell.angle_gamma   90.00
#
_symmetry.space_group_name_H-M   'P 1'
#
loop_
_entity.id
_entity.type
_entity.pdbx_description
1 polymer ?
#
loop_
_entity_poly.entity_id
_entity_poly.type
_entity_poly.pdbx_seq_one_letter_code
_entity_poly.pdbx_strand_id
1 'polypeptide(L)'
;MILWIRKKVLLPSLLAFIFFGFLFTFTLTDLLDTTAEIIPVNQNKETILFDENNYLDLILEINKEPESYLGKPVEISGFLIKEKVKDKFVYFVARYVINSCLADRVLMGMTVENVVEKDTAQGKIAPGAWVHVKGTLVTSQKPEKAGLIVIFVKEMNLQAEPLNPNVYVDCEAEDSLDATE
;
A
#
# COMPACT_ATOMS: atom_id res chain seq x y z
N MET A 1 66.10 -27.52 -2.78
CA MET A 1 65.07 -27.53 -3.82
C MET A 1 64.67 -28.97 -4.09
N ILE A 2 63.38 -29.22 -4.25
CA ILE A 2 62.59 -30.40 -3.86
C ILE A 2 62.90 -31.69 -4.67
N LEU A 3 63.15 -32.79 -3.94
CA LEU A 3 62.94 -34.22 -4.26
C LEU A 3 61.44 -34.51 -4.48
N TRP A 4 60.88 -35.50 -5.19
CA TRP A 4 61.29 -36.61 -6.05
C TRP A 4 59.94 -37.31 -6.41
N ILE A 5 59.90 -38.07 -7.50
CA ILE A 5 59.02 -39.24 -7.76
C ILE A 5 57.53 -39.05 -8.14
N ARG A 6 57.26 -39.52 -9.37
CA ARG A 6 56.02 -40.13 -9.85
C ARG A 6 55.63 -41.38 -9.04
N LYS A 7 54.39 -41.49 -8.56
CA LYS A 7 53.71 -42.80 -8.54
C LYS A 7 52.27 -42.69 -9.01
N LYS A 8 51.96 -43.70 -9.81
CA LYS A 8 50.77 -43.96 -10.59
C LYS A 8 49.97 -45.01 -9.81
N VAL A 9 48.67 -45.10 -10.09
CA VAL A 9 47.87 -46.36 -10.19
C VAL A 9 47.01 -46.81 -8.98
N LEU A 10 45.78 -47.19 -9.35
CA LEU A 10 44.81 -48.16 -8.78
C LEU A 10 43.79 -47.71 -7.70
N LEU A 11 42.55 -47.48 -8.17
CA LEU A 11 41.30 -47.91 -7.53
C LEU A 11 41.27 -49.46 -7.44
N PRO A 12 40.57 -50.12 -6.47
CA PRO A 12 39.09 -50.27 -6.56
C PRO A 12 38.30 -50.58 -5.25
N SER A 13 36.97 -50.68 -5.40
CA SER A 13 36.02 -51.63 -4.72
C SER A 13 35.60 -51.37 -3.27
N LEU A 14 34.36 -50.95 -3.00
CA LEU A 14 33.12 -51.73 -2.74
C LEU A 14 33.04 -52.44 -1.37
N LEU A 15 31.90 -52.20 -0.71
CA LEU A 15 31.18 -53.01 0.30
C LEU A 15 31.48 -52.88 1.81
N ALA A 16 30.43 -52.39 2.48
CA ALA A 16 29.82 -52.95 3.69
C ALA A 16 30.41 -52.58 5.06
N PHE A 17 29.72 -51.66 5.75
CA PHE A 17 29.34 -51.90 7.15
C PHE A 17 27.92 -51.38 7.38
N ILE A 18 27.01 -52.33 7.55
CA ILE A 18 25.64 -52.18 8.02
C ILE A 18 25.70 -52.18 9.56
N PHE A 19 24.68 -51.57 10.20
CA PHE A 19 24.27 -51.67 11.61
C PHE A 19 24.90 -50.69 12.61
N PHE A 20 24.25 -49.53 12.75
CA PHE A 20 23.89 -49.07 14.09
C PHE A 20 22.47 -48.52 14.05
N GLY A 21 21.53 -49.33 14.56
CA GLY A 21 20.14 -48.94 14.67
C GLY A 21 19.98 -47.78 15.64
N PHE A 22 19.21 -46.79 15.23
CA PHE A 22 18.54 -45.92 16.18
C PHE A 22 17.16 -45.58 15.59
N LEU A 23 16.14 -45.92 16.37
CA LEU A 23 14.75 -45.58 16.12
C LEU A 23 14.63 -44.08 15.85
N PHE A 24 14.34 -43.69 14.62
CA PHE A 24 13.79 -42.37 14.33
C PHE A 24 13.00 -42.37 13.03
N THR A 25 11.94 -43.17 12.97
CA THR A 25 10.87 -42.96 11.98
C THR A 25 9.76 -42.15 12.63
N PHE A 26 10.06 -40.90 13.00
CA PHE A 26 9.03 -39.88 13.18
C PHE A 26 8.94 -39.19 11.82
N THR A 27 8.03 -39.66 10.98
CA THR A 27 7.80 -39.08 9.67
C THR A 27 7.32 -37.64 9.85
N LEU A 28 8.10 -36.71 9.30
CA LEU A 28 7.87 -35.26 9.33
C LEU A 28 6.76 -34.86 8.34
N THR A 29 5.64 -35.58 8.38
CA THR A 29 4.50 -35.38 7.46
C THR A 29 3.43 -34.45 8.04
N ASP A 30 3.50 -34.09 9.32
CA ASP A 30 2.48 -33.27 10.00
C ASP A 30 2.96 -31.85 10.36
N LEU A 31 4.03 -31.33 9.73
CA LEU A 31 4.57 -29.99 10.03
C LEU A 31 4.63 -29.04 8.82
N LEU A 32 3.81 -29.29 7.81
CA LEU A 32 3.56 -28.37 6.68
C LEU A 32 2.06 -28.05 6.54
N ASP A 33 1.26 -28.27 7.59
CA ASP A 33 -0.15 -27.84 7.67
C ASP A 33 -0.28 -26.44 8.30
N THR A 34 0.60 -25.54 7.89
CA THR A 34 0.31 -24.10 7.94
C THR A 34 0.46 -23.61 6.52
N THR A 35 -0.39 -24.16 5.65
CA THR A 35 -0.79 -23.37 4.49
C THR A 35 -1.61 -22.22 5.07
N ALA A 36 -0.94 -21.08 5.21
CA ALA A 36 -1.62 -19.80 5.17
C ALA A 36 -2.65 -19.92 4.05
N GLU A 37 -3.91 -19.72 4.39
CA GLU A 37 -5.03 -19.67 3.46
C GLU A 37 -4.67 -18.61 2.41
N ILE A 38 -4.10 -19.04 1.28
CA ILE A 38 -3.96 -18.18 0.12
C ILE A 38 -5.37 -18.06 -0.42
N ILE A 39 -6.11 -17.09 0.13
CA ILE A 39 -7.35 -16.59 -0.45
C ILE A 39 -7.03 -16.39 -1.94
N PRO A 40 -7.70 -17.08 -2.88
CA PRO A 40 -7.48 -16.83 -4.29
C PRO A 40 -7.77 -15.34 -4.51
N VAL A 41 -6.72 -14.56 -4.83
CA VAL A 41 -6.86 -13.15 -5.19
C VAL A 41 -7.68 -13.16 -6.47
N ASN A 42 -8.98 -12.97 -6.31
CA ASN A 42 -9.93 -12.77 -7.40
C ASN A 42 -9.41 -11.59 -8.23
N GLN A 43 -8.86 -11.88 -9.41
CA GLN A 43 -8.10 -10.95 -10.25
C GLN A 43 -8.99 -9.95 -11.00
N ASN A 44 -10.25 -9.76 -10.60
CA ASN A 44 -11.16 -8.81 -11.25
C ASN A 44 -11.91 -7.96 -10.23
N LYS A 45 -11.16 -7.26 -9.36
CA LYS A 45 -11.70 -6.15 -8.57
C LYS A 45 -11.64 -4.90 -9.45
N GLU A 46 -12.80 -4.28 -9.70
CA GLU A 46 -12.90 -3.00 -10.41
C GLU A 46 -12.02 -1.94 -9.75
N THR A 47 -11.32 -1.16 -10.56
CA THR A 47 -10.46 -0.07 -10.10
C THR A 47 -11.32 1.09 -9.61
N ILE A 48 -11.08 1.54 -8.39
CA ILE A 48 -11.70 2.74 -7.85
C ILE A 48 -10.99 3.94 -8.45
N LEU A 49 -11.75 4.78 -9.16
CA LEU A 49 -11.23 5.97 -9.82
C LEU A 49 -11.74 7.20 -9.10
N PHE A 50 -10.82 7.97 -8.49
CA PHE A 50 -11.15 9.26 -7.92
C PHE A 50 -11.19 10.33 -9.02
N ASP A 51 -12.29 11.07 -9.07
CA ASP A 51 -12.50 12.24 -9.92
C ASP A 51 -13.07 13.41 -9.10
N GLU A 52 -13.35 14.55 -9.72
CA GLU A 52 -13.86 15.74 -9.01
C GLU A 52 -15.26 15.60 -8.43
N ASN A 53 -16.09 14.70 -8.96
CA ASN A 53 -17.48 14.52 -8.53
C ASN A 53 -17.60 13.53 -7.38
N ASN A 54 -16.70 12.54 -7.33
CA ASN A 54 -16.77 11.47 -6.33
C ASN A 54 -15.68 11.56 -5.25
N TYR A 55 -14.73 12.52 -5.37
CA TYR A 55 -13.54 12.58 -4.51
C TYR A 55 -13.88 12.55 -3.03
N LEU A 56 -14.78 13.44 -2.60
CA LEU A 56 -15.15 13.58 -1.19
C LEU A 56 -15.93 12.35 -0.71
N ASP A 57 -16.96 11.96 -1.47
CA ASP A 57 -17.83 10.84 -1.12
C ASP A 57 -17.03 9.56 -0.95
N LEU A 58 -16.10 9.27 -1.88
CA LEU A 58 -15.22 8.10 -1.77
C LEU A 58 -14.31 8.16 -0.54
N ILE A 59 -13.74 9.32 -0.19
CA ILE A 59 -12.95 9.45 1.05
C ILE A 59 -13.81 9.14 2.26
N LEU A 60 -15.01 9.70 2.33
CA LEU A 60 -15.91 9.51 3.47
C LEU A 60 -16.37 8.06 3.57
N GLU A 61 -16.74 7.44 2.44
CA GLU A 61 -17.20 6.05 2.39
C GLU A 61 -16.09 5.06 2.73
N ILE A 62 -14.88 5.27 2.20
CA ILE A 62 -13.71 4.44 2.54
C ILE A 62 -13.38 4.52 4.03
N ASN A 63 -13.49 5.71 4.64
CA ASN A 63 -13.28 5.87 6.08
C ASN A 63 -14.41 5.25 6.91
N LYS A 64 -15.64 5.26 6.40
CA LYS A 64 -16.81 4.68 7.07
C LYS A 64 -16.78 3.14 7.03
N GLU A 65 -16.44 2.54 5.89
CA GLU A 65 -16.47 1.09 5.67
C GLU A 65 -15.16 0.55 5.07
N PRO A 66 -14.01 0.68 5.75
CA PRO A 66 -12.70 0.39 5.16
C PRO A 66 -12.55 -1.05 4.68
N GLU A 67 -13.17 -2.02 5.36
CA GLU A 67 -13.08 -3.44 5.02
C GLU A 67 -13.63 -3.75 3.61
N SER A 68 -14.70 -3.05 3.19
CA SER A 68 -15.32 -3.17 1.86
C SER A 68 -14.39 -2.76 0.72
N TYR A 69 -13.30 -2.07 1.05
CA TYR A 69 -12.35 -1.48 0.10
C TYR A 69 -11.00 -2.21 0.05
N LEU A 70 -10.73 -3.12 0.98
CA LEU A 70 -9.44 -3.82 1.07
C LEU A 70 -9.12 -4.64 -0.19
N GLY A 71 -7.89 -4.48 -0.67
CA GLY A 71 -7.35 -5.15 -1.84
C GLY A 71 -7.90 -4.64 -3.18
N LYS A 72 -8.76 -3.61 -3.20
CA LYS A 72 -9.19 -3.00 -4.46
C LYS A 72 -8.08 -2.12 -5.06
N PRO A 73 -7.86 -2.16 -6.38
CA PRO A 73 -6.99 -1.20 -7.04
C PRO A 73 -7.61 0.19 -6.99
N VAL A 74 -6.76 1.22 -6.90
CA VAL A 74 -7.19 2.62 -6.77
C VAL A 74 -6.29 3.54 -7.58
N GLU A 75 -6.91 4.53 -8.22
CA GLU A 75 -6.23 5.65 -8.86
C GLU A 75 -6.73 6.98 -8.27
N ILE A 76 -5.80 7.83 -7.83
CA ILE A 76 -6.11 9.12 -7.22
C ILE A 76 -5.11 10.18 -7.67
N SER A 77 -5.61 11.39 -7.91
CA SER A 77 -4.78 12.56 -8.18
C SER A 77 -4.96 13.64 -7.12
N GLY A 78 -3.87 14.33 -6.79
CA GLY A 78 -3.88 15.39 -5.78
C GLY A 78 -2.48 15.94 -5.51
N PHE A 79 -2.39 16.86 -4.56
CA PHE A 79 -1.12 17.36 -4.06
C PHE A 79 -0.43 16.32 -3.19
N LEU A 80 0.86 16.06 -3.45
CA LEU A 80 1.70 15.25 -2.58
C LEU A 80 2.07 16.07 -1.34
N ILE A 81 1.55 15.69 -0.18
CA ILE A 81 1.84 16.34 1.09
C ILE A 81 2.85 15.48 1.86
N LYS A 82 3.88 16.12 2.42
CA LYS A 82 4.86 15.49 3.31
C LYS A 82 4.78 16.16 4.67
N GLU A 83 4.37 15.40 5.67
CA GLU A 83 4.33 15.87 7.06
C GLU A 83 5.30 15.10 7.94
N LYS A 84 5.88 15.80 8.92
CA LYS A 84 6.73 15.17 9.94
C LYS A 84 5.88 14.91 11.19
N VAL A 85 5.69 13.64 11.53
CA VAL A 85 4.99 13.21 12.74
C VAL A 85 6.01 12.52 13.64
N LYS A 86 6.37 13.18 14.75
CA LYS A 86 7.50 12.78 15.61
C LYS A 86 8.79 12.71 14.78
N ASP A 87 9.45 11.55 14.74
CA ASP A 87 10.70 11.32 13.99
C ASP A 87 10.49 10.63 12.63
N LYS A 88 9.25 10.52 12.15
CA LYS A 88 8.92 9.87 10.89
C LYS A 88 8.19 10.81 9.94
N PHE A 89 8.39 10.61 8.64
CA PHE A 89 7.58 11.27 7.61
C PHE A 89 6.35 10.45 7.26
N VAL A 90 5.26 11.16 7.04
CA VAL A 90 4.00 10.65 6.53
C VAL A 90 3.69 11.39 5.25
N TYR A 91 3.22 10.63 4.25
CA TYR A 91 2.84 11.17 2.96
C TYR A 91 1.34 11.01 2.76
N PHE A 92 0.73 12.01 2.13
CA PHE A 92 -0.66 12.00 1.75
C PHE A 92 -0.79 12.50 0.30
N VAL A 93 -1.79 12.01 -0.41
CA VAL A 93 -2.26 12.64 -1.65
C VAL A 93 -3.62 13.24 -1.36
N ALA A 94 -3.72 14.56 -1.51
CA ALA A 94 -4.89 15.30 -1.05
C ALA A 94 -5.28 16.44 -1.99
N ARG A 95 -6.55 16.83 -1.95
CA ARG A 95 -7.10 18.01 -2.63
C ARG A 95 -7.73 18.93 -1.58
N TYR A 96 -7.77 20.23 -1.88
CA TYR A 96 -8.56 21.14 -1.07
C TYR A 96 -10.04 20.93 -1.35
N VAL A 97 -10.81 20.77 -0.29
CA VAL A 97 -12.27 20.76 -0.32
C VAL A 97 -12.74 22.11 0.19
N ILE A 98 -13.48 22.82 -0.65
CA ILE A 98 -13.94 24.18 -0.41
C ILE A 98 -15.43 24.15 -0.15
N ASN A 99 -15.83 24.63 1.03
CA ASN A 99 -17.23 24.90 1.33
C ASN A 99 -17.58 26.29 0.79
N SER A 100 -18.50 26.36 -0.17
CA SER A 100 -18.83 27.60 -0.87
C SER A 100 -19.50 28.66 0.01
N CYS A 101 -20.11 28.28 1.14
CA CYS A 101 -20.84 29.19 2.02
C CYS A 101 -19.97 29.80 3.11
N LEU A 102 -19.08 28.99 3.70
CA LEU A 102 -18.21 29.45 4.80
C LEU A 102 -16.89 30.02 4.28
N ALA A 103 -16.62 29.90 2.97
CA ALA A 103 -15.33 30.19 2.34
C ALA A 103 -14.16 29.45 3.01
N ASP A 104 -14.46 28.38 3.74
CA ASP A 104 -13.50 27.53 4.40
C ASP A 104 -12.94 26.51 3.41
N ARG A 105 -11.68 26.16 3.62
CA ARG A 105 -11.00 25.10 2.86
C ARG A 105 -10.29 24.16 3.80
N VAL A 106 -10.47 22.87 3.55
CA VAL A 106 -9.81 21.79 4.29
C VAL A 106 -9.08 20.89 3.31
N LEU A 107 -7.95 20.32 3.73
CA LEU A 107 -7.20 19.40 2.90
C LEU A 107 -7.67 17.97 3.21
N MET A 108 -8.26 17.30 2.22
CA MET A 108 -8.73 15.91 2.39
C MET A 108 -8.09 14.98 1.38
N GLY A 109 -7.72 13.80 1.84
CA GLY A 109 -6.99 12.85 1.01
C GLY A 109 -6.70 11.53 1.72
N MET A 110 -5.88 10.73 1.07
CA MET A 110 -5.51 9.40 1.54
C MET A 110 -4.05 9.38 1.99
N THR A 111 -3.76 8.68 3.08
CA THR A 111 -2.37 8.34 3.43
C THR A 111 -1.82 7.41 2.36
N VAL A 112 -0.59 7.67 1.92
CA VAL A 112 0.14 6.79 1.01
C VAL A 112 1.34 6.13 1.70
N GLU A 113 1.54 4.85 1.42
CA GLU A 113 2.68 4.05 1.87
C GLU A 113 3.47 3.50 0.67
N ASN A 114 4.65 2.95 0.92
CA ASN A 114 5.61 2.50 -0.11
C ASN A 114 6.21 3.63 -0.96
N VAL A 115 6.12 4.88 -0.50
CA VAL A 115 6.83 6.02 -1.10
C VAL A 115 8.26 6.00 -0.58
N VAL A 116 9.23 5.67 -1.44
CA VAL A 116 10.65 5.71 -1.05
C VAL A 116 11.14 7.14 -1.13
N GLU A 117 11.86 7.60 -0.10
CA GLU A 117 12.40 8.97 -0.12
C GLU A 117 13.31 9.21 -1.32
N LYS A 118 14.03 8.23 -1.86
CA LYS A 118 14.81 8.44 -3.09
C LYS A 118 13.95 8.84 -4.32
N ASP A 119 12.67 8.48 -4.33
CA ASP A 119 11.70 8.88 -5.35
C ASP A 119 11.14 10.30 -5.10
N THR A 120 11.31 10.85 -3.90
CA THR A 120 10.76 12.16 -3.44
C THR A 120 11.80 13.15 -2.85
N ALA A 121 13.05 12.72 -2.64
CA ALA A 121 14.12 13.40 -1.92
C ALA A 121 15.44 13.46 -2.71
N GLN A 122 15.57 12.69 -3.80
CA GLN A 122 16.64 12.87 -4.81
C GLN A 122 16.13 13.39 -6.19
N GLY A 123 14.90 13.94 -6.27
CA GLY A 123 14.59 14.96 -7.27
C GLY A 123 13.72 14.60 -8.49
N LYS A 124 12.52 14.02 -8.28
CA LYS A 124 11.50 14.01 -9.36
C LYS A 124 10.17 14.63 -8.96
N ILE A 125 9.72 14.43 -7.72
CA ILE A 125 8.42 14.93 -7.25
C ILE A 125 8.60 15.58 -5.88
N ALA A 126 8.47 16.89 -5.82
CA ALA A 126 8.55 17.66 -4.59
C ALA A 126 7.20 17.62 -3.83
N PRO A 127 7.20 17.75 -2.49
CA PRO A 127 5.98 18.06 -1.76
C PRO A 127 5.31 19.32 -2.33
N GLY A 128 3.98 19.31 -2.40
CA GLY A 128 3.17 20.34 -3.07
C GLY A 128 3.00 20.14 -4.58
N ALA A 129 3.68 19.16 -5.19
CA ALA A 129 3.45 18.83 -6.59
C ALA A 129 2.13 18.08 -6.79
N TRP A 130 1.46 18.31 -7.92
CA TRP A 130 0.32 17.52 -8.34
C TRP A 130 0.77 16.17 -8.89
N VAL A 131 0.27 15.09 -8.30
CA VAL A 131 0.65 13.72 -8.65
C VAL A 131 -0.57 12.90 -8.99
N HIS A 132 -0.35 11.90 -9.84
CA HIS A 132 -1.29 10.80 -10.05
C HIS A 132 -0.69 9.52 -9.48
N VAL A 133 -1.43 8.88 -8.58
CA VAL A 133 -1.03 7.69 -7.86
C VAL A 133 -1.90 6.52 -8.28
N LYS A 134 -1.25 5.41 -8.62
CA LYS A 134 -1.87 4.10 -8.76
C LYS A 134 -1.39 3.20 -7.64
N GLY A 135 -2.33 2.49 -7.01
CA GLY A 135 -2.00 1.67 -5.87
C GLY A 135 -3.04 0.61 -5.55
N THR A 136 -3.02 0.15 -4.31
CA THR A 136 -4.00 -0.79 -3.78
C THR A 136 -4.35 -0.38 -2.35
N LEU A 137 -5.64 -0.40 -2.04
CA LEU A 137 -6.12 -0.09 -0.70
C LEU A 137 -5.80 -1.25 0.24
N VAL A 138 -5.06 -0.98 1.30
CA VAL A 138 -4.60 -1.98 2.28
C VAL A 138 -4.68 -1.39 3.68
N THR A 139 -4.65 -2.25 4.69
CA THR A 139 -4.38 -1.80 6.06
C THR A 139 -2.92 -1.35 6.16
N SER A 140 -2.69 -0.22 6.83
CA SER A 140 -1.36 0.33 7.10
C SER A 140 -0.41 -0.71 7.67
N GLN A 141 0.80 -0.78 7.11
CA GLN A 141 1.86 -1.66 7.59
C GLN A 141 2.64 -1.04 8.77
N LYS A 142 2.43 0.27 9.01
CA LYS A 142 3.04 0.99 10.13
C LYS A 142 2.28 0.70 11.42
N PRO A 143 2.95 0.22 12.51
CA PRO A 143 2.31 -0.07 13.78
C PRO A 143 1.56 1.11 14.40
N GLU A 144 2.10 2.33 14.26
CA GLU A 144 1.46 3.57 14.77
C GLU A 144 0.14 3.93 14.06
N LYS A 145 -0.18 3.26 12.96
CA LYS A 145 -1.34 3.48 12.11
C LYS A 145 -2.13 2.19 11.89
N ALA A 146 -1.93 1.18 12.75
CA ALA A 146 -2.61 -0.10 12.64
C ALA A 146 -4.13 0.09 12.54
N GLY A 147 -4.76 -0.61 11.58
CA GLY A 147 -6.20 -0.51 11.32
C GLY A 147 -6.62 0.62 10.38
N LEU A 148 -5.74 1.58 10.07
CA LEU A 148 -6.05 2.60 9.06
C LEU A 148 -5.92 2.04 7.64
N ILE A 149 -6.89 2.34 6.78
CA ILE A 149 -6.80 2.06 5.35
C ILE A 149 -5.89 3.10 4.68
N VAL A 150 -4.97 2.63 3.85
CA VAL A 150 -3.98 3.45 3.15
C VAL A 150 -3.85 2.98 1.71
N ILE A 151 -3.30 3.83 0.86
CA ILE A 151 -2.91 3.43 -0.49
C ILE A 151 -1.46 2.93 -0.45
N PHE A 152 -1.26 1.64 -0.71
CA PHE A 152 0.08 1.12 -0.98
C PHE A 152 0.44 1.45 -2.43
N VAL A 153 1.39 2.37 -2.61
CA VAL A 153 1.73 2.93 -3.93
C VAL A 153 2.44 1.88 -4.79
N LYS A 154 1.92 1.69 -6.00
CA LYS A 154 2.57 0.91 -7.08
C LYS A 154 3.27 1.82 -8.07
N GLU A 155 2.65 2.96 -8.38
CA GLU A 155 3.17 3.95 -9.32
C GLU A 155 2.74 5.36 -8.88
N MET A 156 3.63 6.33 -9.04
CA MET A 156 3.36 7.74 -8.81
C MET A 156 4.02 8.56 -9.90
N ASN A 157 3.21 9.34 -10.63
CA ASN A 157 3.65 10.18 -11.73
C ASN A 157 3.37 11.65 -11.43
N LEU A 158 4.32 12.52 -11.79
CA LEU A 158 4.08 13.95 -11.83
C LEU A 158 3.09 14.27 -12.96
N GLN A 159 2.11 15.12 -12.69
CA GLN A 159 1.18 15.63 -13.69
C GLN A 159 1.09 17.14 -13.60
N ALA A 160 0.65 17.77 -14.69
CA ALA A 160 0.22 19.16 -14.62
C ALA A 160 -1.01 19.26 -13.71
N GLU A 161 -1.05 20.31 -12.89
CA GLU A 161 -2.23 20.61 -12.10
C GLU A 161 -3.42 20.85 -13.04
N PRO A 162 -4.60 20.26 -12.76
CA PRO A 162 -5.78 20.46 -13.59
C PRO A 162 -6.30 21.88 -13.44
N LEU A 163 -7.17 22.31 -14.37
CA LEU A 163 -7.82 23.62 -14.29
C LEU A 163 -8.60 23.80 -12.97
N ASN A 164 -9.21 22.72 -12.48
CA ASN A 164 -9.95 22.67 -11.23
C ASN A 164 -9.26 21.71 -10.24
N PRO A 165 -8.28 22.18 -9.45
CA PRO A 165 -7.55 21.35 -8.49
C PRO A 165 -8.36 21.05 -7.22
N ASN A 166 -9.39 21.86 -6.94
CA ASN A 166 -10.18 21.78 -5.72
C ASN A 166 -11.48 21.00 -5.94
N VAL A 167 -12.03 20.47 -4.85
CA VAL A 167 -13.36 19.88 -4.78
C VAL A 167 -14.28 20.91 -4.14
N TYR A 168 -15.44 21.16 -4.76
CA TYR A 168 -16.40 22.14 -4.29
C TYR A 168 -17.62 21.43 -3.72
N VAL A 169 -18.07 21.85 -2.54
CA VAL A 169 -19.25 21.32 -1.87
C VAL A 169 -20.20 22.48 -1.62
N ASP A 170 -21.43 22.32 -2.09
CA ASP A 170 -22.51 23.27 -1.83
C ASP A 170 -23.13 22.98 -0.46
N CYS A 171 -23.62 24.04 0.19
CA CYS A 171 -24.50 23.82 1.33
C CYS A 171 -25.81 23.27 0.81
N GLU A 172 -26.15 22.03 1.18
CA GLU A 172 -27.56 21.68 1.23
C GLU A 172 -28.19 22.62 2.26
N ALA A 173 -28.97 23.60 1.78
CA ALA A 173 -29.80 24.40 2.66
C ALA A 173 -30.72 23.42 3.40
N GLU A 174 -30.72 23.45 4.73
CA GLU A 174 -31.72 22.79 5.56
C GLU A 174 -33.10 23.46 5.38
N ASP A 175 -33.57 23.59 4.15
CA ASP A 175 -34.91 24.08 3.82
C ASP A 175 -35.87 22.88 3.85
N SER A 176 -36.22 22.35 5.03
CA SER A 176 -37.45 21.54 5.15
C SER A 176 -37.98 21.21 6.55
N LEU A 177 -37.49 21.81 7.64
CA LEU A 177 -38.04 21.47 8.99
C LEU A 177 -38.33 22.70 9.86
N ASP A 178 -39.12 23.65 9.35
CA ASP A 178 -39.85 24.59 10.21
C ASP A 178 -41.24 24.95 9.66
N ALA A 179 -41.94 23.97 9.10
CA ALA A 179 -43.32 24.11 8.64
C ALA A 179 -44.24 23.04 9.26
N THR A 180 -44.46 23.14 10.57
CA THR A 180 -45.69 22.66 11.19
C THR A 180 -46.11 23.64 12.28
N GLU A 181 -47.12 24.46 11.95
CA GLU A 181 -48.02 25.14 12.90
C GLU A 181 -48.72 24.14 13.83
#